data_AF-A0A3R9FHZ9-F1
#
_entry.id   AF-A0A3R9FHZ9-F1
#
_cell.length_a   1.000
_cell.length_b   1.000
_cell.length_c   1.000
_cell.angle_alpha   90.00
_cell.angle_beta   90.00
_cell.angle_gamma   90.00
#
_symmetry.space_group_name_H-M   'P 1'
#
loop_
_entity.id
_entity.type
_entity.pdbx_description
1 polymer ?
#
loop_
_entity_poly.entity_id
_entity_poly.type
_entity_poly.pdbx_seq_one_letter_code
_entity_poly.pdbx_strand_id
1 'polypeptide(L)'
;MEDLLKTIERLIPLNDLKTKSPEEIVEIIAINLYNKENVNITDTDTFYKLPEIIRDIILIINFDTEVSMQGILGYLENTTGLYFKDTIHTFEKVQAVEDYQILANIEAVLEKYRITTSALRKNVNNQALHQITDFAKLHGHEYLKLAEEISVLADNLYVYHTERNVFDFLNGYISRKRDSFIDELKFKF
;
A
#
# COMPACT_ATOMS: atom_id res chain seq x y z
N MET A 1 -18.65 -16.02 1.79
CA MET A 1 -18.37 -15.81 3.22
C MET A 1 -17.29 -16.79 3.67
N GLU A 2 -17.51 -18.10 3.53
CA GLU A 2 -16.50 -19.14 3.81
C GLU A 2 -15.18 -18.96 3.02
N ASP A 3 -15.26 -18.49 1.78
CA ASP A 3 -14.10 -18.27 0.92
C ASP A 3 -13.22 -17.07 1.37
N LEU A 4 -13.84 -16.07 1.99
CA LEU A 4 -13.11 -14.90 2.52
C LEU A 4 -12.39 -15.26 3.82
N LEU A 5 -13.02 -16.02 4.72
CA LEU A 5 -12.39 -16.49 5.95
C LEU A 5 -11.19 -17.38 5.63
N LYS A 6 -11.33 -18.29 4.65
CA LYS A 6 -10.19 -19.08 4.13
C LYS A 6 -9.07 -18.21 3.59
N THR A 7 -9.41 -17.12 2.90
CA THR A 7 -8.43 -16.17 2.38
C THR A 7 -7.68 -15.44 3.52
N ILE A 8 -8.39 -15.03 4.57
CA ILE A 8 -7.79 -14.41 5.75
C ILE A 8 -6.89 -15.41 6.49
N GLU A 9 -7.35 -16.64 6.71
CA GLU A 9 -6.55 -17.70 7.36
C GLU A 9 -5.26 -18.03 6.59
N ARG A 10 -5.27 -17.91 5.25
CA ARG A 10 -4.05 -18.04 4.42
C ARG A 10 -3.08 -16.86 4.54
N LEU A 11 -3.58 -15.67 4.89
CA LEU A 11 -2.72 -14.51 5.16
C LEU A 11 -2.15 -14.58 6.58
N ILE A 12 -3.02 -14.82 7.55
CA ILE A 12 -2.65 -14.94 8.94
C ILE A 12 -3.60 -15.90 9.66
N PRO A 13 -3.09 -17.05 10.16
CA PRO A 13 -3.89 -17.95 10.96
C PRO A 13 -4.44 -17.29 12.21
N LEU A 14 -5.69 -17.59 12.60
CA LEU A 14 -6.31 -16.98 13.78
C LEU A 14 -5.52 -17.22 15.08
N ASN A 15 -4.82 -18.35 15.19
CA ASN A 15 -3.96 -18.63 16.33
C ASN A 15 -2.76 -17.68 16.39
N ASP A 16 -2.16 -17.38 15.24
CA ASP A 16 -1.03 -16.45 15.15
C ASP A 16 -1.49 -15.03 15.48
N LEU A 17 -2.64 -14.61 14.95
CA LEU A 17 -3.24 -13.31 15.27
C LEU A 17 -3.45 -13.10 16.80
N LYS A 18 -3.77 -14.18 17.53
CA LYS A 18 -3.98 -14.14 18.99
C LYS A 18 -2.69 -14.12 19.79
N THR A 19 -1.65 -14.79 19.32
CA THR A 19 -0.47 -15.12 20.13
C THR A 19 0.78 -14.35 19.74
N LYS A 20 0.83 -13.80 18.53
CA LYS A 20 2.01 -13.11 17.97
C LYS A 20 2.04 -11.64 18.29
N SER A 21 3.24 -11.06 18.32
CA SER A 21 3.40 -9.61 18.44
C SER A 21 2.86 -8.90 17.17
N PRO A 22 2.57 -7.59 17.22
CA PRO A 22 2.18 -6.83 16.04
C PRO A 22 3.21 -6.94 14.90
N GLU A 23 4.49 -6.90 15.25
CA GLU A 23 5.61 -7.03 14.32
C GLU A 23 5.55 -8.39 13.62
N GLU A 24 5.45 -9.48 14.40
CA GLU A 24 5.34 -10.84 13.87
C GLU A 24 4.09 -11.02 12.99
N ILE A 25 2.97 -10.36 13.32
CA ILE A 25 1.75 -10.35 12.50
C ILE A 25 2.02 -9.73 11.13
N VAL A 26 2.69 -8.57 11.09
CA VAL A 26 3.05 -7.89 9.85
C VAL A 26 3.98 -8.76 9.02
N GLU A 27 5.00 -9.37 9.63
CA GLU A 27 5.94 -10.27 8.96
C GLU A 27 5.24 -11.49 8.34
N ILE A 28 4.34 -12.15 9.08
CA ILE A 28 3.58 -13.30 8.59
C ILE A 28 2.71 -12.89 7.38
N ILE A 29 2.01 -11.75 7.49
CA ILE A 29 1.19 -11.25 6.38
C ILE A 29 2.07 -10.92 5.17
N ALA A 30 3.21 -10.25 5.36
CA ALA A 30 4.13 -9.90 4.28
C ALA A 30 4.65 -11.14 3.53
N ILE A 31 5.04 -12.19 4.27
CA ILE A 31 5.49 -13.47 3.69
C ILE A 31 4.37 -14.12 2.88
N ASN A 32 3.15 -14.15 3.43
CA ASN A 32 2.02 -14.84 2.82
C ASN A 32 1.39 -14.06 1.67
N LEU A 33 1.44 -12.73 1.68
CA LEU A 33 0.83 -11.85 0.69
C LEU A 33 1.27 -12.18 -0.75
N TYR A 34 2.55 -12.47 -0.93
CA TYR A 34 3.14 -12.75 -2.24
C TYR A 34 3.15 -14.25 -2.61
N ASN A 35 2.48 -15.10 -1.82
CA ASN A 35 2.30 -16.51 -2.15
C ASN A 35 1.33 -16.66 -3.34
N LYS A 36 1.61 -17.61 -4.25
CA LYS A 36 0.80 -17.90 -5.44
C LYS A 36 -0.66 -18.24 -5.12
N GLU A 37 -0.94 -18.73 -3.92
CA GLU A 37 -2.31 -19.04 -3.48
C GLU A 37 -3.12 -17.79 -3.09
N ASN A 38 -2.45 -16.64 -2.95
CA ASN A 38 -3.01 -15.38 -2.48
C ASN A 38 -3.04 -14.29 -3.56
N VAL A 39 -2.83 -14.64 -4.83
CA VAL A 39 -2.77 -13.69 -5.97
C VAL A 39 -4.04 -12.84 -6.07
N ASN A 40 -5.20 -13.38 -5.70
CA ASN A 40 -6.49 -12.70 -5.82
C ASN A 40 -6.78 -11.70 -4.68
N ILE A 41 -5.89 -11.58 -3.68
CA ILE A 41 -6.09 -10.70 -2.52
C ILE A 41 -6.02 -9.22 -2.92
N THR A 42 -5.26 -8.92 -3.96
CA THR A 42 -5.10 -7.57 -4.53
C THR A 42 -6.16 -7.24 -5.58
N ASP A 43 -7.01 -8.20 -5.96
CA ASP A 43 -8.20 -7.93 -6.79
C ASP A 43 -9.15 -7.02 -6.03
N THR A 44 -9.62 -5.94 -6.68
CA THR A 44 -10.44 -4.90 -6.06
C THR A 44 -11.66 -5.47 -5.32
N ASP A 45 -12.35 -6.44 -5.91
CA ASP A 45 -13.54 -7.07 -5.33
C ASP A 45 -13.26 -7.93 -4.09
N THR A 46 -12.05 -8.47 -3.97
CA THR A 46 -11.62 -9.25 -2.80
C THR A 46 -11.04 -8.32 -1.75
N PHE A 47 -10.17 -7.40 -2.17
CA PHE A 47 -9.47 -6.45 -1.31
C PHE A 47 -10.45 -5.70 -0.42
N TYR A 48 -11.48 -5.06 -0.98
CA TYR A 48 -12.47 -4.29 -0.19
C TYR A 48 -13.41 -5.14 0.67
N LYS A 49 -13.39 -6.47 0.54
CA LYS A 49 -14.11 -7.37 1.47
C LYS A 49 -13.25 -7.78 2.66
N LEU A 50 -11.93 -7.62 2.58
CA LEU A 50 -11.04 -7.93 3.70
C LEU A 50 -11.36 -7.02 4.90
N PRO A 51 -11.14 -7.52 6.13
CA PRO A 51 -11.17 -6.72 7.34
C PRO A 51 -10.25 -5.50 7.20
N GLU A 52 -10.68 -4.37 7.76
CA GLU A 52 -10.00 -3.09 7.58
C GLU A 52 -8.53 -3.14 8.02
N ILE A 53 -8.24 -3.74 9.17
CA ILE A 53 -6.88 -3.90 9.69
C ILE A 53 -5.98 -4.70 8.74
N ILE A 54 -6.51 -5.70 8.04
CA ILE A 54 -5.75 -6.48 7.06
C ILE A 54 -5.46 -5.63 5.82
N ARG A 55 -6.43 -4.85 5.34
CA ARG A 55 -6.20 -3.91 4.24
C ARG A 55 -5.12 -2.89 4.59
N ASP A 56 -5.19 -2.30 5.79
CA ASP A 56 -4.23 -1.31 6.25
C ASP A 56 -2.80 -1.87 6.28
N ILE A 57 -2.62 -3.10 6.78
CA ILE A 57 -1.33 -3.78 6.77
C ILE A 57 -0.82 -4.00 5.34
N ILE A 58 -1.69 -4.49 4.45
CA ILE A 58 -1.33 -4.76 3.04
C ILE A 58 -0.95 -3.47 2.31
N LEU A 59 -1.66 -2.36 2.55
CA LEU A 59 -1.37 -1.08 1.91
C LEU A 59 0.01 -0.55 2.31
N ILE A 60 0.36 -0.61 3.59
CA ILE A 60 1.68 -0.19 4.06
C ILE A 60 2.79 -1.10 3.52
N ILE A 61 2.61 -2.43 3.55
CA ILE A 61 3.60 -3.38 3.00
C ILE A 61 3.85 -3.14 1.51
N ASN A 62 2.78 -3.00 0.73
CA ASN A 62 2.88 -2.76 -0.71
C ASN A 62 3.53 -1.42 -1.01
N PHE A 63 3.16 -0.37 -0.27
CA PHE A 63 3.78 0.95 -0.40
C PHE A 63 5.29 0.88 -0.11
N ASP A 64 5.67 0.32 1.04
CA ASP A 64 7.07 0.18 1.44
C ASP A 64 7.89 -0.58 0.41
N THR A 65 7.37 -1.73 -0.03
CA THR A 65 8.03 -2.60 -1.01
C THR A 65 8.23 -1.89 -2.33
N GLU A 66 7.17 -1.29 -2.89
CA GLU A 66 7.25 -0.68 -4.21
C GLU A 66 8.05 0.62 -4.23
N VAL A 67 7.90 1.48 -3.22
CA VAL A 67 8.70 2.71 -3.13
C VAL A 67 10.17 2.37 -2.92
N SER A 68 10.49 1.36 -2.12
CA SER A 68 11.88 0.90 -1.96
C SER A 68 12.48 0.33 -3.26
N MET A 69 11.67 -0.34 -4.07
CA MET A 69 12.14 -0.97 -5.31
C MET A 69 12.20 -0.02 -6.51
N GLN A 70 11.24 0.89 -6.64
CA GLN A 70 11.00 1.66 -7.87
C GLN A 70 10.81 3.16 -7.62
N GLY A 71 10.86 3.59 -6.37
CA GLY A 71 10.54 4.96 -5.97
C GLY A 71 9.06 5.29 -6.08
N ILE A 72 8.71 6.49 -5.64
CA ILE A 72 7.31 6.94 -5.60
C ILE A 72 6.64 6.98 -6.97
N LEU A 73 7.37 7.35 -8.03
CA LEU A 73 6.82 7.45 -9.38
C LEU A 73 6.45 6.06 -9.91
N GLY A 74 7.30 5.05 -9.66
CA GLY A 74 7.02 3.66 -9.98
C GLY A 74 5.79 3.14 -9.23
N TYR A 75 5.68 3.43 -7.94
CA TYR A 75 4.49 3.10 -7.15
C TYR A 75 3.20 3.70 -7.75
N LEU A 76 3.22 4.98 -8.13
CA LEU A 76 2.03 5.69 -8.65
C LEU A 76 1.55 5.16 -10.01
N GLU A 77 2.45 4.62 -10.85
CA GLU A 77 2.10 4.04 -12.16
C GLU A 77 1.81 2.53 -12.10
N ASN A 78 2.11 1.88 -10.98
CA ASN A 78 1.82 0.47 -10.73
C ASN A 78 0.36 0.22 -10.31
N THR A 79 -0.02 -1.05 -10.29
CA THR A 79 -1.37 -1.47 -9.86
C THR A 79 -1.66 -1.07 -8.42
N THR A 80 -0.68 -1.08 -7.52
CA THR A 80 -0.86 -0.66 -6.12
C THR A 80 -1.11 0.84 -5.99
N GLY A 81 -0.58 1.67 -6.90
CA GLY A 81 -0.89 3.09 -7.01
C GLY A 81 -2.37 3.39 -7.29
N LEU A 82 -3.16 2.42 -7.74
CA LEU A 82 -4.62 2.57 -7.84
C LEU A 82 -5.29 2.75 -6.47
N TYR A 83 -4.65 2.29 -5.40
CA TYR A 83 -5.10 2.42 -4.02
C TYR A 83 -4.42 3.59 -3.29
N PHE A 84 -3.80 4.53 -4.01
CA PHE A 84 -3.01 5.60 -3.39
C PHE A 84 -3.78 6.43 -2.35
N LYS A 85 -5.07 6.72 -2.61
CA LYS A 85 -5.93 7.41 -1.64
C LYS A 85 -6.18 6.58 -0.38
N ASP A 86 -6.41 5.28 -0.53
CA ASP A 86 -6.54 4.37 0.61
C ASP A 86 -5.23 4.31 1.40
N THR A 87 -4.08 4.28 0.72
CA THR A 87 -2.75 4.35 1.36
C THR A 87 -2.61 5.64 2.18
N ILE A 88 -2.93 6.81 1.63
CA ILE A 88 -2.91 8.09 2.36
C ILE A 88 -3.76 7.99 3.62
N HIS A 89 -4.99 7.50 3.49
CA HIS A 89 -5.90 7.36 4.62
C HIS A 89 -5.39 6.36 5.66
N THR A 90 -4.76 5.27 5.25
CA THR A 90 -4.12 4.32 6.16
C THR A 90 -2.97 4.97 6.93
N PHE A 91 -2.10 5.76 6.26
CA PHE A 91 -1.01 6.49 6.92
C PHE A 91 -1.55 7.49 7.96
N GLU A 92 -2.63 8.20 7.65
CA GLU A 92 -3.34 9.06 8.60
C GLU A 92 -3.87 8.25 9.80
N LYS A 93 -4.53 7.11 9.53
CA LYS A 93 -5.16 6.25 10.53
C LYS A 93 -4.16 5.64 11.52
N VAL A 94 -2.99 5.22 11.05
CA VAL A 94 -1.91 4.71 11.92
C VAL A 94 -1.17 5.82 12.65
N GLN A 95 -1.45 7.09 12.32
CA GLN A 95 -0.82 8.30 12.87
C GLN A 95 0.64 8.51 12.44
N ALA A 96 0.99 8.06 11.24
CA ALA A 96 2.24 8.43 10.58
C ALA A 96 2.11 9.86 9.99
N VAL A 97 2.07 10.85 10.89
CA VAL A 97 1.61 12.23 10.59
C VAL A 97 2.39 12.89 9.45
N GLU A 98 3.72 12.83 9.54
CA GLU A 98 4.58 13.48 8.54
C GLU A 98 4.42 12.83 7.16
N ASP A 99 4.42 11.50 7.11
CA ASP A 99 4.31 10.76 5.86
C ASP A 99 2.94 10.92 5.21
N TYR A 100 1.83 10.89 5.97
CA TYR A 100 0.52 11.15 5.36
C TYR A 100 0.46 12.53 4.72
N GLN A 101 1.07 13.55 5.34
CA GLN A 101 1.08 14.91 4.81
C GLN A 101 1.89 15.00 3.51
N ILE A 102 3.02 14.30 3.43
CA ILE A 102 3.82 14.23 2.21
C ILE A 102 3.02 13.54 1.10
N LEU A 103 2.38 12.41 1.38
CA LEU A 103 1.56 11.71 0.40
C LEU A 103 0.35 12.54 -0.05
N ALA A 104 -0.31 13.26 0.86
CA ALA A 104 -1.39 14.19 0.52
C ALA A 104 -0.90 15.35 -0.37
N ASN A 105 0.32 15.86 -0.15
CA ASN A 105 0.91 16.88 -1.02
C ASN A 105 1.23 16.32 -2.42
N ILE A 106 1.69 15.06 -2.50
CA ILE A 106 1.89 14.37 -3.78
C ILE A 106 0.56 14.19 -4.52
N GLU A 107 -0.51 13.81 -3.81
CA GLU A 107 -1.86 13.78 -4.38
C GLU A 107 -2.28 15.15 -4.92
N ALA A 108 -2.04 16.23 -4.17
CA ALA A 108 -2.34 17.58 -4.62
C ALA A 108 -1.56 17.98 -5.89
N VAL A 109 -0.31 17.51 -6.05
CA VAL A 109 0.44 17.69 -7.31
C VAL A 109 -0.23 16.94 -8.45
N LEU A 110 -0.62 15.67 -8.28
CA LEU A 110 -1.37 14.93 -9.30
C LEU A 110 -2.64 15.69 -9.73
N GLU A 111 -3.41 16.20 -8.77
CA GLU A 111 -4.63 16.98 -9.01
C GLU A 111 -4.36 18.30 -9.75
N LYS A 112 -3.31 19.05 -9.34
CA LYS A 112 -2.87 20.29 -10.00
C LYS A 112 -2.60 20.08 -11.49
N TYR A 113 -1.99 18.95 -11.86
CA TYR A 113 -1.72 18.59 -13.25
C TYR A 113 -2.83 17.77 -13.91
N ARG A 114 -3.95 17.51 -13.21
CA ARG A 114 -5.12 16.73 -13.68
C ARG A 114 -4.75 15.32 -14.12
N ILE A 115 -3.81 14.69 -13.42
CA ILE A 115 -3.34 13.33 -13.67
C ILE A 115 -3.87 12.41 -12.58
N THR A 116 -4.26 11.20 -12.97
CA THR A 116 -4.71 10.15 -12.05
C THR A 116 -3.77 8.96 -12.13
N THR A 117 -3.65 8.19 -11.04
CA THR A 117 -2.85 6.95 -11.04
C THR A 117 -3.39 5.93 -12.04
N SER A 118 -4.70 5.90 -12.27
CA SER A 118 -5.30 5.08 -13.34
C SER A 118 -4.85 5.50 -14.75
N ALA A 119 -4.66 6.80 -15.00
CA ALA A 119 -4.13 7.28 -16.28
C ALA A 119 -2.66 6.88 -16.46
N LEU A 120 -1.83 7.01 -15.41
CA LEU A 120 -0.45 6.53 -15.41
C LEU A 120 -0.38 5.02 -15.68
N ARG A 121 -1.19 4.23 -14.96
CA ARG A 121 -1.26 2.77 -15.14
C ARG A 121 -1.68 2.36 -16.54
N LYS A 122 -2.62 3.09 -17.15
CA LYS A 122 -3.04 2.84 -18.54
C LYS A 122 -1.88 3.00 -19.51
N ASN A 123 -1.00 3.97 -19.30
CA ASN A 123 0.19 4.15 -20.13
C ASN A 123 1.16 2.97 -19.99
N VAL A 124 1.39 2.48 -18.76
CA VAL A 124 2.20 1.27 -18.50
C VAL A 124 1.61 0.05 -19.23
N ASN A 125 0.29 -0.16 -19.14
CA ASN A 125 -0.38 -1.30 -19.77
C ASN A 125 -0.32 -1.29 -21.31
N ASN A 126 -0.08 -0.12 -21.93
CA ASN A 126 0.04 0.02 -23.38
C ASN A 126 1.47 -0.22 -23.90
N GLN A 127 2.44 -0.47 -23.01
CA GLN A 127 3.81 -0.77 -23.42
C GLN A 127 3.91 -2.13 -24.11
N ALA A 128 4.86 -2.24 -25.04
CA ALA A 128 5.23 -3.53 -25.59
C ALA A 128 5.94 -4.38 -24.52
N LEU A 129 5.71 -5.70 -24.55
CA LEU A 129 6.37 -6.64 -23.65
C LEU A 129 7.91 -6.49 -23.76
N HIS A 130 8.60 -6.34 -22.63
CA HIS A 130 10.06 -6.14 -22.50
C HIS A 130 10.61 -4.75 -22.86
N GLN A 131 9.77 -3.74 -23.02
CA GLN A 131 10.24 -2.36 -23.23
C GLN A 131 10.76 -1.76 -21.91
N ILE A 132 12.07 -1.46 -21.85
CA ILE A 132 12.63 -0.68 -20.75
C ILE A 132 12.41 0.81 -21.06
N THR A 133 11.70 1.50 -20.18
CA THR A 133 11.44 2.94 -20.28
C THR A 133 11.60 3.60 -18.91
N ASP A 134 11.80 4.90 -18.90
CA ASP A 134 11.68 5.73 -17.71
C ASP A 134 10.34 6.50 -17.73
N PHE A 135 9.98 7.12 -16.60
CA PHE A 135 8.71 7.81 -16.41
C PHE A 135 8.46 8.89 -17.49
N ALA A 136 9.48 9.68 -17.82
CA ALA A 136 9.37 10.76 -18.80
C ALA A 136 9.19 10.23 -20.24
N LYS A 137 9.89 9.17 -20.61
CA LYS A 137 9.72 8.50 -21.91
C LYS A 137 8.35 7.81 -22.02
N LEU A 138 7.83 7.27 -20.91
CA LEU A 138 6.56 6.58 -20.88
C LEU A 138 5.37 7.54 -20.99
N HIS A 139 5.40 8.62 -20.21
CA HIS A 139 4.26 9.51 -20.06
C HIS A 139 4.34 10.77 -20.90
N GLY A 140 5.52 11.11 -21.42
CA GLY A 140 5.75 12.31 -22.21
C GLY A 140 6.50 13.39 -21.43
N HIS A 141 7.13 14.31 -22.18
CA HIS A 141 7.96 15.38 -21.59
C HIS A 141 7.11 16.38 -20.80
N GLU A 142 5.81 16.47 -21.06
CA GLU A 142 4.87 17.29 -20.32
C GLU A 142 4.69 16.84 -18.86
N TYR A 143 5.07 15.60 -18.53
CA TYR A 143 5.04 15.06 -17.17
C TYR A 143 6.33 15.35 -16.37
N LEU A 144 7.38 15.91 -17.00
CA LEU A 144 8.68 16.14 -16.34
C LEU A 144 8.56 17.02 -15.10
N LYS A 145 7.81 18.12 -15.20
CA LYS A 145 7.64 19.05 -14.08
C LYS A 145 6.83 18.43 -12.93
N LEU A 146 5.82 17.62 -13.25
CA LEU A 146 5.08 16.86 -12.25
C LEU A 146 6.00 15.83 -11.56
N ALA A 147 6.80 15.11 -12.33
CA ALA A 147 7.73 14.11 -11.81
C ALA A 147 8.74 14.75 -10.85
N GLU A 148 9.32 15.89 -11.23
CA GLU A 148 10.25 16.66 -10.38
C GLU A 148 9.58 17.13 -9.08
N GLU A 149 8.39 17.74 -9.14
CA GLU A 149 7.65 18.18 -7.94
C GLU A 149 7.34 17.02 -7.00
N ILE A 150 6.92 15.86 -7.53
CA ILE A 150 6.64 14.65 -6.75
C ILE A 150 7.93 14.09 -6.12
N SER A 151 9.03 14.00 -6.88
CA SER A 151 10.30 13.49 -6.37
C SER A 151 10.84 14.31 -5.21
N VAL A 152 10.79 15.65 -5.31
CA VAL A 152 11.24 16.55 -4.22
C VAL A 152 10.42 16.35 -2.94
N LEU A 153 9.10 16.14 -3.06
CA LEU A 153 8.27 15.81 -1.90
C LEU A 153 8.65 14.43 -1.33
N ALA A 154 8.80 13.44 -2.21
CA ALA A 154 9.05 12.07 -1.84
C ALA A 154 10.41 11.84 -1.18
N ASP A 155 11.42 12.67 -1.45
CA ASP A 155 12.71 12.66 -0.74
C ASP A 155 12.54 12.82 0.78
N ASN A 156 11.39 13.32 1.25
CA ASN A 156 11.07 13.47 2.66
C ASN A 156 10.25 12.30 3.22
N LEU A 157 9.97 11.22 2.48
CA LEU A 157 9.25 10.04 2.99
C LEU A 157 10.13 9.18 3.90
N TYR A 158 9.56 8.53 4.90
CA TYR A 158 10.30 7.68 5.86
C TYR A 158 11.22 6.66 5.19
N VAL A 159 10.86 6.12 4.02
CA VAL A 159 11.65 5.12 3.28
C VAL A 159 13.09 5.60 3.02
N TYR A 160 13.31 6.92 2.93
CA TYR A 160 14.62 7.52 2.69
C TYR A 160 15.31 8.05 3.96
N HIS A 161 14.73 7.85 5.15
CA HIS A 161 15.23 8.41 6.41
C HIS A 161 15.29 7.34 7.51
N THR A 162 16.49 7.00 7.97
CA THR A 162 16.72 5.92 8.96
C THR A 162 16.13 6.19 10.35
N GLU A 163 15.82 7.45 10.66
CA GLU A 163 15.27 7.86 11.96
C GLU A 163 13.74 7.65 12.06
N ARG A 164 13.08 7.29 10.95
CA ARG A 164 11.64 7.11 10.90
C ARG A 164 11.29 5.75 10.33
N ASN A 165 10.28 5.12 10.92
CA ASN A 165 9.80 3.82 10.49
C ASN A 165 8.27 3.78 10.59
N VAL A 166 7.59 3.70 9.45
CA VAL A 166 6.11 3.61 9.42
C VAL A 166 5.59 2.38 10.18
N PHE A 167 6.39 1.30 10.22
CA PHE A 167 5.96 0.07 10.87
C PHE A 167 5.81 0.22 12.38
N ASP A 168 6.54 1.13 13.03
CA ASP A 168 6.35 1.41 14.46
C ASP A 168 4.94 1.95 14.75
N PHE A 169 4.45 2.84 13.87
CA PHE A 169 3.08 3.35 13.94
C PHE A 169 2.04 2.27 13.64
N LEU A 170 2.29 1.44 12.62
CA LEU A 170 1.43 0.30 12.28
C LEU A 170 1.33 -0.71 13.43
N ASN A 171 2.44 -1.04 14.08
CA ASN A 171 2.47 -1.96 15.23
C ASN A 171 1.63 -1.43 16.39
N GLY A 172 1.74 -0.13 16.67
CA GLY A 172 0.88 0.56 17.65
C GLY A 172 -0.60 0.50 17.27
N TYR A 173 -0.93 0.71 16.00
CA TYR A 173 -2.31 0.60 15.49
C TYR A 173 -2.88 -0.82 15.64
N ILE A 174 -2.13 -1.84 15.22
CA ILE A 174 -2.52 -3.24 15.33
C ILE A 174 -2.76 -3.61 16.79
N SER A 175 -1.85 -3.21 17.70
CA SER A 175 -1.99 -3.47 19.14
C SER A 175 -3.32 -2.97 19.69
N ARG A 176 -3.77 -1.79 19.27
CA ARG A 176 -5.03 -1.18 19.74
C ARG A 176 -6.28 -1.81 19.14
N LYS A 177 -6.19 -2.38 17.93
CA LYS A 177 -7.34 -2.88 17.15
C LYS A 177 -7.48 -4.39 17.18
N ARG A 178 -6.44 -5.12 17.58
CA ARG A 178 -6.37 -6.58 17.52
C ARG A 178 -7.58 -7.28 18.14
N ASP A 179 -7.94 -6.96 19.37
CA ASP A 179 -9.03 -7.65 20.06
C ASP A 179 -10.37 -7.45 19.34
N SER A 180 -10.65 -6.21 18.91
CA SER A 180 -11.85 -5.92 18.12
C SER A 180 -11.87 -6.64 16.78
N PHE A 181 -10.70 -6.82 16.16
CA PHE A 181 -10.57 -7.58 14.92
C PHE A 181 -10.79 -9.08 15.12
N ILE A 182 -10.20 -9.65 16.17
CA ILE A 182 -10.41 -11.06 16.53
C ILE A 182 -11.89 -11.34 16.78
N ASP A 183 -12.60 -10.41 17.43
CA ASP A 183 -14.04 -10.57 17.67
C ASP A 183 -14.84 -10.40 16.38
N GLU A 184 -14.47 -9.48 15.48
CA GLU A 184 -15.07 -9.41 14.14
C GLU A 184 -14.96 -10.75 13.40
N LEU A 185 -13.79 -11.41 13.44
CA LEU A 185 -13.59 -12.70 12.80
C LEU A 185 -14.44 -13.84 13.38
N LYS A 186 -14.79 -13.78 14.67
CA LYS A 186 -15.61 -14.82 15.32
C LYS A 186 -17.10 -14.63 15.10
N PHE A 187 -17.56 -13.38 14.98
CA PHE A 187 -18.98 -13.04 15.04
C PHE A 187 -19.56 -12.58 13.69
N LYS A 188 -18.71 -12.14 12.75
CA LYS A 188 -19.13 -11.58 11.46
C LYS A 188 -18.82 -12.50 10.28
N PHE A 189 -17.97 -13.49 10.48
CA PHE A 189 -17.56 -14.50 9.50
C PHE A 189 -17.70 -15.90 10.09
#